data_AF-A0A413UBZ3-F1
#
_entry.id   AF-A0A413UBZ3-F1
#
_cell.length_a   1.000
_cell.length_b   1.000
_cell.length_c   1.000
_cell.angle_alpha   90.00
_cell.angle_beta   90.00
_cell.angle_gamma   90.00
#
_symmetry.space_group_name_H-M   'P 1'
#
loop_
_entity.id
_entity.type
_entity.pdbx_description
1 polymer ?
#
loop_
_entity_poly.entity_id
_entity_poly.type
_entity_poly.pdbx_seq_one_letter_code
_entity_poly.pdbx_strand_id
1 'polypeptide(L)'
;MILGEEQKNIFLYIIGILFILSGLLSLLSFMPNTSNNSKEKYDSDSKYVKLNKMNDNLMYFDNIKDYTCETYIKQICIKYYEETTYNPTNYQLDLTEEIIINSMITSKKYNLFKKALYFDLFGLFLFIIFIILA
;
A
#
# COMPACT_ATOMS: atom_id res chain seq x y z
N MET A 1 -10.34 -25.17 -32.45
CA MET A 1 -9.84 -26.24 -31.56
C MET A 1 -8.37 -26.49 -31.85
N ILE A 2 -7.52 -25.58 -31.39
CA ILE A 2 -6.07 -25.60 -31.67
C ILE A 2 -5.31 -26.37 -30.58
N LEU A 3 -5.82 -26.37 -29.34
CA LEU A 3 -5.22 -27.11 -28.23
C LEU A 3 -5.82 -28.51 -28.07
N GLY A 4 -4.95 -29.47 -27.73
CA GLY A 4 -5.36 -30.77 -27.20
C GLY A 4 -5.97 -30.67 -25.81
N GLU A 5 -6.74 -31.67 -25.40
CA GLU A 5 -7.50 -31.68 -24.14
C GLU A 5 -6.60 -31.56 -22.89
N GLU A 6 -5.46 -32.25 -22.86
CA GLU A 6 -4.49 -32.11 -21.77
C GLU A 6 -3.91 -30.69 -21.67
N GLN A 7 -3.64 -30.06 -22.82
CA GLN A 7 -3.09 -28.71 -22.87
C GLN A 7 -4.12 -27.68 -22.38
N LYS A 8 -5.42 -27.89 -22.68
CA LYS A 8 -6.51 -27.06 -22.15
C LYS A 8 -6.58 -27.14 -20.63
N ASN A 9 -6.46 -28.34 -20.07
CA ASN A 9 -6.49 -28.54 -18.62
C ASN A 9 -5.31 -27.85 -17.92
N ILE A 10 -4.09 -28.00 -18.45
CA ILE A 10 -2.90 -27.32 -17.92
C ILE A 10 -3.09 -25.79 -17.94
N PHE A 11 -3.61 -25.25 -19.05
CA PHE A 11 -3.84 -23.81 -19.19
C PHE A 11 -4.87 -23.29 -18.17
N LEU A 12 -5.96 -24.02 -17.98
CA LEU A 12 -6.97 -23.70 -16.96
C LEU A 12 -6.41 -23.76 -15.53
N TYR A 13 -5.56 -24.75 -15.21
CA TYR A 13 -4.92 -24.82 -13.89
C TYR A 13 -4.02 -23.61 -13.62
N ILE A 14 -3.24 -23.17 -14.61
CA ILE A 14 -2.40 -21.97 -14.47
C ILE A 14 -3.26 -20.73 -14.18
N ILE A 15 -4.34 -20.53 -14.94
CA ILE A 15 -5.30 -19.43 -14.72
C ILE A 15 -5.90 -19.52 -13.32
N GLY A 16 -6.33 -20.71 -12.91
CA GLY A 16 -6.91 -20.95 -11.58
C GLY A 16 -5.95 -20.59 -10.46
N ILE A 17 -4.68 -20.99 -10.56
CA ILE A 17 -3.65 -20.65 -9.58
C ILE A 17 -3.43 -19.13 -9.49
N LEU A 18 -3.40 -18.43 -10.63
CA LEU A 18 -3.26 -16.97 -10.65
C LEU A 18 -4.41 -16.27 -9.90
N PHE A 19 -5.65 -16.69 -10.14
CA PHE A 19 -6.81 -16.13 -9.43
C PHE A 19 -6.84 -16.48 -7.95
N ILE A 20 -6.44 -17.69 -7.56
CA ILE A 20 -6.31 -18.07 -6.15
C ILE A 20 -5.26 -17.19 -5.46
N LEU A 21 -4.08 -17.01 -6.07
CA LEU A 21 -3.02 -16.16 -5.53
C LEU A 21 -3.48 -14.71 -5.42
N SER A 22 -4.17 -14.18 -6.43
CA SER A 22 -4.76 -12.84 -6.37
C SER A 22 -5.75 -12.72 -5.21
N GLY A 23 -6.69 -13.66 -5.10
CA GLY A 23 -7.69 -13.68 -4.02
C GLY A 23 -7.04 -13.69 -2.63
N LEU A 24 -6.01 -14.52 -2.44
CA LEU A 24 -5.24 -14.55 -1.18
C LEU A 24 -4.57 -13.21 -0.89
N LEU A 25 -3.90 -12.59 -1.87
CA LEU A 25 -3.26 -11.28 -1.70
C LEU A 25 -4.28 -10.17 -1.41
N SER A 26 -5.45 -10.21 -2.04
CA SER A 26 -6.54 -9.28 -1.80
C SER A 26 -7.05 -9.40 -0.36
N LEU A 27 -7.34 -10.64 0.10
CA LEU A 27 -7.75 -10.89 1.49
C LEU A 27 -6.71 -10.42 2.50
N LEU A 28 -5.43 -10.72 2.27
CA LEU A 28 -4.34 -10.24 3.11
C LEU A 28 -4.25 -8.71 3.14
N SER A 29 -4.59 -8.02 2.05
CA SER A 29 -4.60 -6.56 2.00
C SER A 29 -5.72 -5.98 2.88
N PHE A 30 -6.88 -6.61 2.88
CA PHE A 30 -8.03 -6.16 3.67
C PHE A 30 -8.01 -6.65 5.12
N MET A 31 -7.11 -7.54 5.51
CA MET A 31 -7.03 -8.07 6.87
C MET A 31 -6.95 -6.94 7.90
N PRO A 32 -7.89 -6.86 8.87
CA PRO A 32 -7.94 -5.75 9.80
C PRO A 32 -6.70 -5.76 10.70
N ASN A 33 -6.10 -4.59 10.88
CA ASN A 33 -4.95 -4.42 11.77
C ASN A 33 -5.42 -3.65 13.00
N THR A 34 -5.97 -4.37 13.99
CA THR A 34 -6.59 -3.80 15.20
C THR A 34 -5.64 -3.72 16.39
N SER A 35 -4.38 -4.11 16.23
CA SER A 35 -3.42 -4.09 17.35
C SER A 35 -2.69 -2.76 17.42
N ASN A 36 -2.56 -2.21 18.63
CA ASN A 36 -1.71 -1.05 18.93
C ASN A 36 -0.22 -1.27 18.60
N ASN A 37 0.16 -2.51 18.24
CA ASN A 37 1.49 -2.92 17.79
C ASN A 37 1.96 -2.18 16.51
N SER A 38 1.08 -1.47 15.81
CA SER A 38 1.46 -0.57 14.72
C SER A 38 2.39 0.54 15.18
N LYS A 39 2.23 1.02 16.42
CA LYS A 39 3.09 2.03 17.03
C LYS A 39 4.48 1.47 17.35
N GLU A 40 4.57 0.28 17.94
CA GLU A 40 5.84 -0.42 18.20
C GLU A 40 6.60 -0.77 16.90
N LYS A 41 5.88 -1.16 15.84
CA LYS A 41 6.48 -1.39 14.52
C LYS A 41 6.94 -0.10 13.85
N TYR A 42 6.23 1.01 14.06
CA TYR A 42 6.66 2.31 13.54
C TYR A 42 7.98 2.75 14.16
N ASP A 43 8.12 2.65 15.49
CA ASP A 43 9.38 2.99 16.17
C ASP A 43 10.56 2.17 15.63
N SER A 44 10.31 0.90 15.27
CA SER A 44 11.30 -0.02 14.70
C SER A 44 11.62 0.25 13.21
N ASP A 45 10.61 0.58 12.40
CA ASP A 45 10.73 0.84 10.94
C ASP A 45 11.21 2.28 10.63
N SER A 46 11.12 3.23 11.58
CA SER A 46 11.41 4.67 11.42
C SER A 46 12.87 5.03 11.09
N LYS A 47 13.75 4.05 10.93
CA LYS A 47 15.21 4.23 10.81
C LYS A 47 15.67 4.95 9.53
N TYR A 48 14.76 5.29 8.61
CA TYR A 48 15.08 5.92 7.34
C TYR A 48 14.30 7.23 7.12
N VAL A 49 14.74 8.31 7.79
CA VAL A 49 14.22 9.65 7.55
C VAL A 49 14.82 10.21 6.25
N LYS A 50 14.03 10.31 5.19
CA LYS A 50 14.43 11.07 3.98
C LYS A 50 14.28 12.56 4.26
N LEU A 51 15.40 13.22 4.55
CA LEU A 51 15.41 14.56 5.16
C LEU A 51 15.01 15.73 4.25
N ASN A 52 14.66 15.55 2.97
CA ASN A 52 14.34 16.67 2.09
C ASN A 52 13.41 16.27 0.94
N LYS A 53 12.11 16.58 1.09
CA LYS A 53 11.13 16.53 0.01
C LYS A 53 10.17 17.72 0.09
N MET A 54 10.67 18.93 -0.19
CA MET A 54 9.86 20.16 -0.22
C MET A 54 8.63 20.06 -1.15
N ASN A 55 8.70 19.21 -2.18
CA ASN A 55 7.63 19.03 -3.16
C ASN A 55 6.68 17.87 -2.87
N ASP A 56 6.83 17.15 -1.75
CA ASP A 56 5.92 16.06 -1.44
C ASP A 56 4.50 16.55 -1.25
N ASN A 57 3.54 15.81 -1.81
CA ASN A 57 2.16 15.98 -1.44
C ASN A 57 1.98 15.47 -0.01
N LEU A 58 1.92 16.40 0.95
CA LEU A 58 1.79 16.10 2.38
C LEU A 58 0.40 15.58 2.76
N MET A 59 -0.54 15.47 1.81
CA MET A 59 -1.85 14.83 2.02
C MET A 59 -1.90 13.40 1.46
N TYR A 60 -0.87 12.97 0.71
CA TYR A 60 -0.84 11.65 0.09
C TYR A 60 -0.16 10.64 1.01
N PHE A 61 -0.90 9.61 1.43
CA PHE A 61 -0.45 8.60 2.41
C PHE A 61 0.92 7.98 2.08
N ASP A 62 1.21 7.75 0.79
CA ASP A 62 2.47 7.08 0.41
C ASP A 62 3.70 7.98 0.59
N ASN A 63 3.49 9.30 0.62
CA ASN A 63 4.51 10.28 0.98
C ASN A 63 4.60 10.44 2.50
N ILE A 64 3.44 10.53 3.18
CA ILE A 64 3.34 10.75 4.63
C ILE A 64 4.04 9.65 5.43
N LYS A 65 3.94 8.39 4.98
CA LYS A 65 4.45 7.21 5.70
C LYS A 65 5.94 7.25 6.06
N ASP A 66 6.73 8.05 5.35
CA ASP A 66 8.19 8.15 5.52
C ASP A 66 8.60 9.27 6.49
N TYR A 67 7.64 10.04 7.02
CA TYR A 67 7.91 11.13 7.95
C TYR A 67 7.92 10.69 9.41
N THR A 68 8.64 11.46 10.23
CA THR A 68 8.46 11.46 11.69
C THR A 68 7.42 12.52 12.09
N CYS A 69 6.84 12.42 13.29
CA CYS A 69 5.87 13.41 13.77
C CYS A 69 6.42 14.85 13.69
N GLU A 70 7.64 15.07 14.18
CA GLU A 70 8.30 16.37 14.17
C GLU A 70 8.53 16.90 12.75
N THR A 71 9.07 16.05 11.87
CA THR A 71 9.38 16.45 10.49
C THR A 71 8.12 16.70 9.67
N TYR A 72 7.05 15.93 9.92
CA TYR A 72 5.77 16.10 9.26
C TYR A 72 5.08 17.41 9.65
N ILE A 73 4.96 17.69 10.95
CA ILE A 73 4.35 18.94 11.45
C ILE A 73 5.13 20.14 10.91
N LYS A 74 6.47 20.09 10.99
CA LYS A 74 7.33 21.16 10.45
C LYS A 74 7.02 21.43 8.98
N GLN A 75 6.89 20.38 8.16
CA GLN A 75 6.61 20.54 6.73
C GLN A 75 5.19 21.04 6.47
N ILE A 76 4.20 20.63 7.26
CA ILE A 76 2.84 21.17 7.19
C ILE A 76 2.84 22.68 7.49
N CYS A 77 3.46 23.09 8.59
CA CYS A 77 3.55 24.50 8.99
C CYS A 77 4.21 25.35 7.89
N ILE A 78 5.34 24.89 7.37
CA ILE A 78 6.06 25.59 6.30
C ILE A 78 5.22 25.66 5.02
N LYS A 79 4.62 24.55 4.59
CA LYS A 79 3.97 24.43 3.28
C LYS A 79 2.58 25.08 3.21
N TYR A 80 1.80 25.00 4.28
CA TYR A 80 0.39 25.41 4.27
C TYR A 80 0.09 26.63 5.14
N TYR A 81 0.97 26.96 6.08
CA TYR A 81 0.78 28.09 6.99
C TYR A 81 1.87 29.15 6.85
N GLU A 82 2.91 28.90 6.04
CA GLU A 82 4.09 29.78 5.87
C GLU A 82 4.79 30.08 7.21
N GLU A 83 4.62 29.21 8.20
CA GLU A 83 5.18 29.35 9.54
C GLU A 83 6.49 28.57 9.66
N THR A 84 7.55 29.27 10.08
CA THR A 84 8.88 28.67 10.30
C THR A 84 9.11 28.21 11.74
N THR A 85 8.28 28.71 12.67
CA THR A 85 8.26 28.34 14.09
C THR A 85 6.94 27.69 14.43
N TYR A 86 6.97 26.55 15.11
CA TYR A 86 5.77 25.84 15.55
C TYR A 86 5.98 25.28 16.95
N ASN A 87 4.92 25.25 17.76
CA ASN A 87 4.91 24.65 19.09
C ASN A 87 3.65 23.78 19.22
N PRO A 88 3.71 22.50 18.79
CA PRO A 88 2.53 21.67 18.70
C PRO A 88 2.06 21.27 20.09
N THR A 89 0.74 21.32 20.30
CA THR A 89 0.11 20.76 21.50
C THR A 89 0.20 19.23 21.49
N ASN A 90 0.08 18.59 22.66
CA ASN A 90 0.05 17.13 22.77
C ASN A 90 -1.03 16.49 21.86
N TYR A 91 -2.21 17.11 21.77
CA TYR A 91 -3.26 16.66 20.87
C TYR A 91 -2.83 16.65 19.39
N GLN A 92 -2.08 17.67 18.95
CA GLN A 92 -1.58 17.74 17.58
C GLN A 92 -0.48 16.70 17.32
N LEU A 93 0.33 16.39 18.33
CA LEU A 93 1.32 15.32 18.26
C LEU A 93 0.65 13.95 18.13
N ASP A 94 -0.32 13.64 18.99
CA ASP A 94 -1.07 12.37 18.95
C ASP A 94 -1.80 12.21 17.61
N LEU A 95 -2.47 13.27 17.14
CA LEU A 95 -3.16 13.25 15.85
C LEU A 95 -2.19 13.02 14.69
N THR A 96 -1.04 13.68 14.72
CA THR A 96 -0.01 13.51 13.69
C THR A 96 0.51 12.08 13.66
N GLU A 97 0.76 11.50 14.83
CA GLU A 97 1.22 10.13 14.95
C GLU A 97 0.22 9.16 14.32
N GLU A 98 -1.07 9.30 14.63
CA GLU A 98 -2.14 8.50 14.02
C GLU A 98 -2.22 8.69 12.50
N ILE A 99 -2.02 9.91 11.99
CA ILE A 99 -1.99 10.18 10.54
C ILE A 99 -0.83 9.41 9.87
N ILE A 100 0.36 9.44 10.47
CA ILE A 100 1.55 8.75 9.94
C ILE A 100 1.34 7.23 9.99
N ILE A 101 0.90 6.69 11.12
CA ILE A 101 0.63 5.25 11.29
C ILE A 101 -0.42 4.78 10.27
N ASN A 102 -1.54 5.49 10.14
CA ASN A 102 -2.57 5.15 9.17
C ASN A 102 -2.05 5.23 7.72
N SER A 103 -1.16 6.19 7.44
CA SER A 103 -0.54 6.32 6.13
C SER A 103 0.37 5.14 5.80
N MET A 104 1.16 4.67 6.76
CA MET A 104 1.98 3.45 6.60
C MET A 104 1.13 2.21 6.38
N ILE A 105 0.08 2.02 7.19
CA ILE A 105 -0.82 0.87 7.07
C ILE A 105 -1.50 0.90 5.69
N THR A 106 -2.04 2.05 5.30
CA THR A 106 -2.66 2.25 3.98
C THR A 106 -1.68 1.93 2.86
N SER A 107 -0.43 2.41 2.94
CA SER A 107 0.60 2.11 1.94
C SER A 107 0.90 0.62 1.83
N LYS A 108 1.09 -0.08 2.95
CA LYS A 108 1.35 -1.52 2.96
C LYS A 108 0.19 -2.29 2.33
N LYS A 109 -1.06 -1.98 2.72
CA LYS A 109 -2.28 -2.61 2.18
C LYS A 109 -2.45 -2.33 0.69
N TYR A 110 -2.34 -1.07 0.29
CA TYR A 110 -2.50 -0.65 -1.11
C TYR A 110 -1.48 -1.33 -2.02
N ASN A 111 -0.21 -1.41 -1.60
CA ASN A 111 0.83 -2.09 -2.37
C ASN A 111 0.56 -3.60 -2.52
N LEU A 112 0.00 -4.24 -1.51
CA LEU A 112 -0.39 -5.65 -1.59
C LEU A 112 -1.58 -5.85 -2.53
N PHE A 113 -2.59 -4.97 -2.45
CA PHE A 113 -3.75 -5.00 -3.34
C PHE A 113 -3.35 -4.74 -4.79
N LYS A 114 -2.43 -3.81 -5.04
CA LYS A 114 -1.89 -3.54 -6.38
C LYS A 114 -1.25 -4.80 -6.99
N LYS A 115 -0.55 -5.61 -6.19
CA LYS A 115 -0.01 -6.90 -6.66
C LYS A 115 -1.12 -7.89 -6.99
N ALA A 116 -2.15 -8.02 -6.15
CA ALA A 116 -3.33 -8.84 -6.45
C ALA A 116 -3.96 -8.45 -7.79
N LEU A 117 -4.18 -7.15 -8.01
CA LEU A 117 -4.72 -6.63 -9.25
C LEU A 117 -3.89 -7.02 -10.48
N TYR A 118 -2.55 -7.02 -10.39
CA TYR A 118 -1.71 -7.49 -11.50
C TYR A 118 -1.90 -8.98 -11.80
N PHE A 119 -2.05 -9.83 -10.78
CA PHE A 119 -2.36 -11.24 -10.97
C PHE A 119 -3.74 -11.43 -11.62
N ASP A 120 -4.75 -10.66 -11.20
CA ASP A 120 -6.09 -10.71 -11.81
C ASP A 120 -6.06 -10.28 -13.28
N LEU A 121 -5.42 -9.15 -13.58
CA LEU A 121 -5.32 -8.65 -14.97
C LEU A 121 -4.58 -9.63 -15.86
N PHE A 122 -3.50 -10.23 -15.36
CA PHE A 122 -2.75 -11.24 -16.11
C PHE A 122 -3.56 -12.54 -16.29
N GLY A 123 -4.25 -13.01 -15.25
CA GLY A 123 -5.14 -14.17 -15.31
C GLY A 123 -6.29 -13.97 -16.31
N LEU A 124 -6.92 -12.79 -16.30
CA LEU A 124 -7.97 -12.42 -17.26
C LEU A 124 -7.44 -12.37 -18.69
N PHE A 125 -6.25 -11.82 -18.90
CA PHE A 125 -5.61 -11.80 -20.21
C PHE A 125 -5.37 -13.21 -20.74
N LEU A 126 -4.82 -14.11 -19.91
CA LEU A 126 -4.65 -15.52 -20.29
C LEU A 126 -6.00 -16.20 -20.56
N PHE A 127 -7.02 -15.92 -19.74
CA PHE A 127 -8.35 -16.49 -19.94
C PHE A 127 -8.98 -16.08 -21.28
N ILE A 128 -8.79 -14.83 -21.72
CA ILE A 128 -9.22 -14.38 -23.05
C ILE A 128 -8.49 -15.17 -24.15
N ILE A 129 -7.17 -15.36 -24.03
CA ILE A 129 -6.39 -16.17 -24.97
C ILE A 129 -6.90 -17.61 -25.02
N PHE A 130 -7.20 -18.20 -23.85
CA PHE A 130 -7.75 -19.55 -23.76
C PHE A 130 -9.05 -19.69 -24.54
N ILE A 131 -9.99 -18.76 -24.36
CA ILE A 131 -11.29 -18.77 -25.07
C ILE A 131 -11.10 -18.74 -26.59
N ILE A 132 -10.13 -17.95 -27.08
CA ILE A 132 -9.86 -17.83 -28.52
C ILE A 132 -9.26 -19.12 -29.10
N LEU A 133 -8.39 -19.80 -28.33
CA LEU A 133 -7.66 -20.98 -28.81
C LEU A 133 -8.40 -22.32 -28.58
N ALA A 134 -9.35 -22.35 -27.65
CA ALA A 134 -10.14 -23.52 -27.29
C ALA A 134 -10.86 -24.14 -28.50
#